data_AF-A0A1Y2P8Y3-F1
#
_entry.id   AF-A0A1Y2P8Y3-F1
#
_cell.length_a   1.000
_cell.length_b   1.000
_cell.length_c   1.000
_cell.angle_alpha   90.00
_cell.angle_beta   90.00
_cell.angle_gamma   90.00
#
_symmetry.space_group_name_H-M   'P 1'
#
loop_
_entity.id
_entity.type
_entity.pdbx_description
1 polymer ?
#
loop_
_entity_poly.entity_id
_entity_poly.type
_entity_poly.pdbx_seq_one_letter_code
_entity_poly.pdbx_strand_id
1 'polypeptide(L)'
;MKEKILLTLSLISSIVLLSFSANTLEFINAKFSFSLVNFAGISSNENYITSAIVGYIFLIIFSLVFWKKANNKTLIVILFITSLFGFLFELGAISKIFSNSFSGQHLRFGILLSLLGFYIFSSSSLSKI
;
A
#
# COMPACT_ATOMS: atom_id res chain seq x y z
N MET A 1 -6.19 -16.14 11.52
CA MET A 1 -7.38 -15.76 10.69
C MET A 1 -7.38 -14.27 10.43
N LYS A 2 -7.17 -13.44 11.46
CA LYS A 2 -7.05 -11.97 11.32
C LYS A 2 -5.95 -11.53 10.34
N GLU A 3 -4.84 -12.26 10.29
CA GLU A 3 -3.67 -11.94 9.44
C GLU A 3 -3.96 -12.15 7.96
N LYS A 4 -4.64 -13.25 7.61
CA LYS A 4 -5.10 -13.50 6.24
C LYS A 4 -6.05 -12.40 5.77
N ILE A 5 -6.96 -11.98 6.63
CA ILE A 5 -7.92 -10.89 6.32
C ILE A 5 -7.17 -9.59 6.03
N LEU A 6 -6.16 -9.22 6.82
CA LEU A 6 -5.35 -8.03 6.58
C LEU A 6 -4.60 -8.08 5.24
N LEU A 7 -4.01 -9.23 4.90
CA LEU A 7 -3.34 -9.41 3.61
C LEU A 7 -4.31 -9.33 2.43
N THR A 8 -5.48 -9.97 2.55
CA THR A 8 -6.52 -9.90 1.50
C THR A 8 -7.04 -8.49 1.32
N LEU A 9 -7.30 -7.76 2.41
CA LEU A 9 -7.74 -6.36 2.35
C LEU A 9 -6.66 -5.45 1.76
N SER A 10 -5.39 -5.68 2.10
CA SER A 10 -4.28 -4.95 1.49
C SER A 10 -4.19 -5.20 -0.02
N LEU A 11 -4.34 -6.46 -0.44
CA LEU A 11 -4.32 -6.82 -1.86
C LEU A 11 -5.48 -6.18 -2.62
N ILE A 12 -6.70 -6.26 -2.08
CA ILE A 12 -7.90 -5.66 -2.69
C ILE A 12 -7.73 -4.14 -2.81
N SER A 13 -7.28 -3.47 -1.76
CA SER A 13 -7.08 -2.01 -1.78
C SER A 13 -5.93 -1.56 -2.67
N SER A 14 -4.99 -2.45 -2.99
CA SER A 14 -3.91 -2.19 -3.94
C SER A 14 -4.33 -2.44 -5.40
N ILE A 15 -5.31 -3.31 -5.64
CA ILE A 15 -5.86 -3.63 -6.96
C ILE A 15 -6.99 -2.66 -7.33
N VAL A 16 -7.91 -2.41 -6.41
CA VAL A 16 -9.06 -1.52 -6.57
C VAL A 16 -8.65 -0.12 -6.16
N LEU A 17 -8.30 0.70 -7.15
CA LEU A 17 -7.90 2.08 -6.93
C LEU A 17 -9.11 3.00 -7.08
N LEU A 18 -9.57 3.55 -5.96
CA LEU A 18 -10.50 4.67 -5.93
C LEU A 18 -9.69 5.94 -6.15
N SER A 19 -10.01 6.70 -7.19
CA SER A 19 -9.31 7.93 -7.55
C SER A 19 -10.12 9.13 -7.13
N PHE A 20 -9.47 10.08 -6.47
CA PHE A 20 -10.06 11.32 -5.97
C PHE A 20 -9.36 12.52 -6.61
N SER A 21 -10.14 13.52 -7.00
CA SER A 21 -9.65 14.77 -7.57
C SER A 21 -8.74 15.49 -6.58
N ALA A 22 -7.56 15.90 -7.04
CA ALA A 22 -6.61 16.61 -6.19
C ALA A 22 -7.16 17.97 -5.72
N ASN A 23 -8.02 18.62 -6.50
CA ASN A 23 -8.49 19.97 -6.20
C ASN A 23 -9.77 20.00 -5.36
N THR A 24 -10.68 19.05 -5.58
CA THR A 24 -12.02 19.06 -4.97
C THR A 24 -12.22 17.92 -3.97
N LEU A 25 -11.28 16.96 -3.87
CA LEU A 25 -11.42 15.69 -3.14
C LEU A 25 -12.66 14.87 -3.56
N GLU A 26 -13.26 15.21 -4.69
CA GLU A 26 -14.40 14.48 -5.24
C GLU A 26 -13.95 13.15 -5.82
N PHE A 27 -14.79 12.13 -5.65
CA PHE A 27 -14.58 10.84 -6.27
C PHE A 27 -14.66 10.99 -7.81
N ILE A 28 -13.62 10.51 -8.49
CA ILE A 28 -13.56 10.51 -9.95
C ILE A 28 -14.04 9.17 -10.48
N ASN A 29 -13.34 8.09 -10.11
CA ASN A 29 -13.63 6.74 -10.60
C ASN A 29 -12.98 5.67 -9.73
N ALA A 30 -13.46 4.44 -9.93
CA ALA A 30 -12.79 3.23 -9.49
C ALA A 30 -12.13 2.57 -10.72
N LYS A 31 -10.85 2.21 -10.59
CA LYS A 31 -10.11 1.53 -11.65
C LYS A 31 -9.33 0.35 -11.07
N PHE A 32 -9.26 -0.72 -11.84
CA PHE A 32 -8.44 -1.87 -11.50
C PHE A 32 -7.02 -1.64 -12.01
N SER A 33 -6.05 -1.75 -11.13
CA SER A 33 -4.63 -1.73 -11.47
C SER A 33 -4.02 -3.09 -11.17
N PHE A 34 -3.39 -3.68 -12.16
CA PHE A 34 -2.65 -4.93 -12.02
C PHE A 34 -1.13 -4.73 -12.05
N SER A 35 -0.67 -3.46 -12.16
CA SER A 35 0.76 -3.18 -12.14
C SER A 35 1.35 -3.47 -10.76
N LEU A 36 2.40 -4.28 -10.73
CA LEU A 36 3.12 -4.61 -9.49
C LEU A 36 3.79 -3.37 -8.87
N VAL A 37 4.31 -2.49 -9.74
CA VAL A 37 4.90 -1.21 -9.37
C VAL A 37 4.43 -0.15 -10.36
N ASN A 38 3.98 0.99 -9.88
CA ASN A 38 3.66 2.15 -10.68
C ASN A 38 4.18 3.40 -9.96
N PHE A 39 5.05 4.15 -10.62
CA PHE A 39 5.62 5.38 -10.12
C PHE A 39 5.33 6.49 -11.11
N ALA A 40 4.70 7.56 -10.64
CA ALA A 40 4.60 8.81 -11.38
C ALA A 40 5.51 9.85 -10.73
N GLY A 41 6.39 10.42 -11.57
CA GLY A 41 7.33 11.46 -11.17
C GLY A 41 6.68 12.84 -11.04
N ILE A 42 7.54 13.82 -10.76
CA ILE A 42 7.18 15.24 -10.70
C ILE A 42 6.69 15.68 -12.08
N SER A 43 5.58 16.44 -12.16
CA SER A 43 4.95 16.96 -13.39
C SER A 43 4.16 15.94 -14.23
N SER A 44 3.63 14.90 -13.60
CA SER A 44 2.64 14.06 -14.29
C SER A 44 1.32 14.85 -14.43
N ASN A 45 0.59 14.62 -15.52
CA ASN A 45 -0.77 15.17 -15.72
C ASN A 45 -1.81 14.52 -14.79
N GLU A 46 -1.39 13.66 -13.86
CA GLU A 46 -2.25 12.88 -12.99
C GLU A 46 -2.63 13.66 -11.73
N ASN A 47 -3.56 14.60 -11.85
CA ASN A 47 -4.10 15.36 -10.71
C ASN A 47 -5.14 14.55 -9.90
N TYR A 48 -4.77 13.36 -9.47
CA TYR A 48 -5.62 12.53 -8.61
C TYR A 48 -4.82 11.74 -7.56
N ILE A 49 -5.42 11.50 -6.40
CA ILE A 49 -4.90 10.60 -5.36
C ILE A 49 -5.66 9.29 -5.40
N THR A 50 -5.02 8.21 -4.93
CA THR A 50 -5.64 6.89 -4.89
C THR A 50 -5.80 6.32 -3.50
N SER A 51 -6.73 5.38 -3.34
CA SER A 51 -6.93 4.58 -2.11
C SER A 51 -5.77 3.64 -1.76
N ALA A 52 -4.63 3.68 -2.47
CA ALA A 52 -3.46 2.85 -2.23
C ALA A 52 -2.91 3.00 -0.80
N ILE A 53 -3.08 4.17 -0.18
CA ILE A 53 -2.71 4.43 1.22
C ILE A 53 -3.32 3.43 2.21
N VAL A 54 -4.56 2.98 1.94
CA VAL A 54 -5.27 2.01 2.77
C VAL A 54 -4.58 0.65 2.75
N GLY A 55 -4.05 0.25 1.59
CA GLY A 55 -3.30 -0.99 1.43
C GLY A 55 -2.02 -1.02 2.27
N TYR A 56 -1.31 0.11 2.31
CA TYR A 56 -0.12 0.24 3.16
C TYR A 56 -0.46 0.18 4.65
N ILE A 57 -1.57 0.79 5.09
CA ILE A 57 -2.03 0.72 6.49
C ILE A 57 -2.26 -0.75 6.89
N PHE A 58 -2.95 -1.53 6.06
CA PHE A 58 -3.18 -2.94 6.35
C PHE A 58 -1.88 -3.76 6.46
N LEU A 59 -0.86 -3.45 5.65
CA LEU A 59 0.44 -4.14 5.71
C LEU A 59 1.25 -3.76 6.94
N ILE A 60 1.18 -2.49 7.38
CA ILE A 60 1.79 -2.03 8.62
C ILE A 60 1.17 -2.78 9.80
N ILE A 61 -0.17 -2.82 9.88
CA ILE A 61 -0.90 -3.54 10.93
C ILE A 61 -0.57 -5.03 10.88
N PHE A 62 -0.57 -5.64 9.68
CA PHE A 62 -0.19 -7.04 9.49
C PHE A 62 1.20 -7.32 10.06
N SER A 63 2.19 -6.49 9.72
CA SER A 63 3.58 -6.65 10.16
C SER A 63 3.71 -6.61 11.68
N LEU A 64 2.97 -5.71 12.34
CA LEU A 64 2.94 -5.61 13.80
C LEU A 64 2.25 -6.82 14.46
N VAL A 65 1.09 -7.23 13.93
CA VAL A 65 0.32 -8.36 14.48
C VAL A 65 1.04 -9.70 14.26
N PHE A 66 1.69 -9.86 13.11
CA PHE A 66 2.34 -11.12 12.72
C PHE A 66 3.78 -11.25 13.22
N TRP A 67 4.37 -10.17 13.75
CA TRP A 67 5.75 -10.11 14.24
C TRP A 67 6.18 -11.31 15.10
N LYS A 68 5.36 -11.67 16.11
CA LYS A 68 5.69 -12.75 17.06
C LYS A 68 5.60 -14.15 16.44
N LYS A 69 4.84 -14.30 15.36
CA LYS A 69 4.53 -15.61 14.75
C LYS A 69 5.46 -15.97 13.60
N ALA A 70 6.21 -14.98 13.11
CA ALA A 70 7.03 -15.12 11.94
C ALA A 70 8.41 -15.67 12.26
N ASN A 71 8.87 -16.56 11.40
CA ASN A 71 10.21 -17.11 11.54
C ASN A 71 11.27 -16.13 11.08
N ASN A 72 11.03 -15.47 9.94
CA ASN A 72 11.96 -14.52 9.37
C ASN A 72 11.55 -13.09 9.75
N LYS A 73 12.01 -12.66 10.93
CA LYS A 73 11.77 -11.29 11.42
C LYS A 73 12.33 -10.24 10.47
N THR A 74 13.46 -10.51 9.81
CA THR A 74 14.07 -9.57 8.86
C THR A 74 13.14 -9.27 7.69
N LEU A 75 12.46 -10.27 7.13
CA LEU A 75 11.48 -10.06 6.07
C LEU A 75 10.27 -9.24 6.53
N ILE A 76 9.83 -9.41 7.79
CA ILE A 76 8.77 -8.55 8.35
C ILE A 76 9.24 -7.12 8.55
N VAL A 77 10.47 -6.91 9.04
CA VAL A 77 11.03 -5.57 9.15
C VAL A 77 11.07 -4.89 7.78
N ILE A 78 11.53 -5.61 6.76
CA ILE A 78 11.55 -5.09 5.38
C ILE A 78 10.14 -4.74 4.92
N LEU A 79 9.17 -5.63 5.11
CA LEU A 79 7.76 -5.38 4.77
C LEU A 79 7.20 -4.16 5.50
N PHE A 80 7.48 -4.03 6.79
CA PHE A 80 7.04 -2.92 7.62
C PHE A 80 7.62 -1.58 7.15
N ILE A 81 8.95 -1.51 6.97
CA ILE A 81 9.65 -0.28 6.57
C ILE A 81 9.20 0.16 5.17
N THR A 82 9.11 -0.78 4.23
CA THR A 82 8.67 -0.47 2.85
C THR A 82 7.20 -0.05 2.79
N SER A 83 6.33 -0.66 3.60
CA SER A 83 4.93 -0.24 3.73
C SER A 83 4.81 1.14 4.37
N LEU A 84 5.63 1.43 5.40
CA LEU A 84 5.69 2.74 6.05
C LEU A 84 6.18 3.82 5.07
N PHE A 85 7.18 3.52 4.25
CA PHE A 85 7.65 4.42 3.21
C PHE A 85 6.56 4.74 2.19
N GLY A 86 5.83 3.73 1.70
CA GLY A 86 4.70 3.93 0.80
C GLY A 86 3.59 4.78 1.43
N PHE A 87 3.27 4.51 2.70
CA PHE A 87 2.31 5.30 3.46
C PHE A 87 2.72 6.76 3.61
N LEU A 88 3.97 7.03 4.00
CA LEU A 88 4.50 8.39 4.13
C LEU A 88 4.55 9.13 2.79
N PHE A 89 4.85 8.42 1.70
CA PHE A 89 4.83 8.99 0.36
C PHE A 89 3.42 9.47 -0.02
N GLU A 90 2.39 8.63 0.19
CA GLU A 90 0.99 8.98 -0.08
C GLU A 90 0.49 10.11 0.85
N LEU A 91 0.91 10.13 2.12
CA LEU A 91 0.63 11.27 3.02
C LEU A 91 1.25 12.57 2.52
N GLY A 92 2.48 12.52 2.00
CA GLY A 92 3.13 13.66 1.38
C GLY A 92 2.39 14.15 0.12
N ALA A 93 1.82 13.24 -0.66
CA ALA A 93 0.94 13.60 -1.77
C ALA A 93 -0.33 14.31 -1.28
N ILE A 94 -0.96 13.79 -0.22
CA ILE A 94 -2.15 14.40 0.40
C ILE A 94 -1.82 15.80 0.97
N SER A 95 -0.69 15.99 1.65
CA SER A 95 -0.33 17.31 2.18
C SER A 95 -0.05 18.34 1.09
N LYS A 96 0.50 17.90 -0.04
CA LYS A 96 0.69 18.74 -1.23
C LYS A 96 -0.62 19.19 -1.87
N ILE A 97 -1.69 18.39 -1.77
CA ILE A 97 -3.04 18.84 -2.16
C ILE A 97 -3.45 20.06 -1.33
N PHE A 98 -3.36 19.99 -0.01
CA PHE A 98 -3.81 21.07 0.87
C PHE A 98 -3.02 22.37 0.70
N SER A 99 -1.82 22.30 0.12
CA SER A 99 -0.97 23.45 -0.20
C SER A 99 -1.05 23.87 -1.68
N ASN A 100 -1.98 23.31 -2.47
CA ASN A 100 -2.10 23.53 -3.92
C ASN A 100 -0.78 23.30 -4.70
N SER A 101 0.10 22.44 -4.20
CA SER A 101 1.42 22.13 -4.76
C SER A 101 1.52 20.70 -5.30
N PHE A 102 0.39 20.01 -5.42
CA PHE A 102 0.34 18.65 -5.96
C PHE A 102 0.75 18.64 -7.44
N SER A 103 1.65 17.71 -7.79
CA SER A 103 2.24 17.59 -9.13
C SER A 103 2.11 16.18 -9.70
N GLY A 104 1.06 15.47 -9.28
CA GLY A 104 0.72 14.13 -9.77
C GLY A 104 1.70 13.02 -9.38
N GLN A 105 2.39 13.18 -8.25
CA GLN A 105 3.33 12.19 -7.75
C GLN A 105 2.56 11.09 -7.01
N HIS A 106 2.69 9.83 -7.45
CA HIS A 106 2.22 8.66 -6.72
C HIS A 106 3.25 7.53 -6.78
N LEU A 107 3.26 6.69 -5.75
CA LEU A 107 4.13 5.53 -5.66
C LEU A 107 3.29 4.34 -5.22
N ARG A 108 3.01 3.44 -6.16
CA ARG A 108 2.14 2.27 -5.97
C ARG A 108 2.95 1.00 -6.11
N PHE A 109 3.15 0.31 -5.00
CA PHE A 109 3.80 -1.01 -4.96
C PHE A 109 3.10 -1.92 -3.93
N GLY A 110 1.87 -1.58 -3.57
CA GLY A 110 1.04 -2.29 -2.60
C GLY A 110 0.72 -3.74 -3.02
N ILE A 111 0.57 -4.02 -4.32
CA ILE A 111 0.37 -5.39 -4.82
C ILE A 111 1.61 -6.23 -4.55
N LEU A 112 2.79 -5.73 -4.90
CA LEU A 112 4.07 -6.40 -4.65
C LEU A 112 4.27 -6.68 -3.15
N LEU A 113 4.00 -5.69 -2.30
CA LEU A 113 4.09 -5.85 -0.85
C LEU A 113 3.05 -6.83 -0.29
N SER A 114 1.84 -6.83 -0.82
CA SER A 114 0.79 -7.78 -0.43
C SER A 114 1.20 -9.22 -0.73
N LEU A 115 1.77 -9.45 -1.91
CA LEU A 115 2.31 -10.77 -2.30
C LEU A 115 3.48 -11.18 -1.40
N LEU A 116 4.38 -10.25 -1.08
CA LEU A 116 5.46 -10.49 -0.11
C LEU A 116 4.89 -10.86 1.28
N GLY A 117 3.83 -10.19 1.73
CA GLY A 117 3.13 -10.50 2.96
C GLY A 117 2.53 -11.92 2.96
N PHE A 118 1.90 -12.34 1.85
CA PHE A 118 1.40 -13.71 1.69
C PHE A 118 2.52 -14.76 1.69
N TYR A 119 3.67 -14.45 1.08
CA TYR A 119 4.84 -15.31 1.11
C TYR A 119 5.39 -15.49 2.54
N ILE A 120 5.53 -14.39 3.29
CA ILE A 120 5.99 -14.42 4.69
C ILE A 120 5.02 -15.20 5.57
N PHE A 121 3.71 -15.00 5.37
CA PHE A 121 2.68 -15.72 6.11
C PHE A 121 2.72 -17.22 5.84
N SER A 122 2.84 -17.62 4.58
CA SER A 122 2.85 -19.03 4.16
C SER A 122 4.12 -19.74 4.62
N SER A 123 5.29 -19.15 4.44
CA SER A 123 6.58 -19.73 4.87
C SER A 123 6.64 -19.97 6.38
N SER A 124 6.05 -19.07 7.18
CA SER A 124 5.97 -19.23 8.64
C SER A 124 4.92 -20.24 9.10
N SER A 125 3.98 -20.62 8.23
CA SER A 125 2.99 -21.67 8.48
C SER A 125 3.53 -23.06 8.16
N LEU A 126 4.31 -23.18 7.08
CA LEU A 126 4.91 -24.45 6.65
C LEU A 126 5.95 -24.99 7.63
N SER A 127 6.66 -24.12 8.34
CA SER A 127 7.68 -24.52 9.33
C SER A 127 7.13 -25.05 10.66
N LYS A 128 5.81 -24.97 10.87
CA LYS A 128 5.14 -25.40 12.11
C LYS A 128 4.49 -26.77 11.97
N ILE A 129 4.59 -27.35 10.77
CA ILE A 129 4.21 -28.73 10.43
C ILE A 129 5.50 -29.54 10.40
#